data_AF-A0A150XXI9-F1
#
_entry.id   AF-A0A150XXI9-F1
#
_cell.length_a   1.000
_cell.length_b   1.000
_cell.length_c   1.000
_cell.angle_alpha   90.00
_cell.angle_beta   90.00
_cell.angle_gamma   90.00
#
_symmetry.space_group_name_H-M   'P 1'
#
loop_
_entity.id
_entity.type
_entity.pdbx_description
1 polymer ?
#
loop_
_entity_poly.entity_id
_entity_poly.type
_entity_poly.pdbx_seq_one_letter_code
_entity_poly.pdbx_strand_id
1 'polypeptide(L)'
;MNNTFRKNALLALALTVFSLFSCDRRNGEDKFQAEIRYFILEHLENDIAYNPIRFQRIDNNFLSSDVALMTSVLAIQDTVRTKLNLALDYSVVFESPLINTFLSMENSFEIDLIDELIMENIKLDNALKAKLKVNQKTFPESYRTQQQLFTDQLLDINNALSYFNLSAYHLDLSGKASTFYLHEYQLNQAQNITTVFELNTESLEVLSFKDI
;
A
#
# COMPACT_ATOMS: atom_id res chain seq x y z
N MET A 1 59.51 6.22 -15.52
CA MET A 1 58.17 6.28 -14.86
C MET A 1 58.39 6.33 -13.36
N ASN A 2 57.89 7.36 -12.69
CA ASN A 2 58.21 7.64 -11.28
C ASN A 2 57.53 6.60 -10.36
N ASN A 3 58.28 5.96 -9.46
CA ASN A 3 57.76 4.88 -8.59
C ASN A 3 56.61 5.35 -7.70
N THR A 4 56.61 6.62 -7.32
CA THR A 4 55.55 7.28 -6.56
C THR A 4 54.25 7.36 -7.35
N PHE A 5 54.33 7.61 -8.66
CA PHE A 5 53.15 7.67 -9.54
C PHE A 5 52.49 6.30 -9.69
N ARG A 6 53.30 5.24 -9.83
CA ARG A 6 52.79 3.85 -9.88
C ARG A 6 52.12 3.43 -8.58
N LYS A 7 52.70 3.76 -7.42
CA LYS A 7 52.10 3.45 -6.11
C LYS A 7 50.78 4.19 -5.90
N ASN A 8 50.72 5.48 -6.25
CA ASN A 8 49.51 6.28 -6.12
C ASN A 8 48.39 5.82 -7.07
N ALA A 9 48.73 5.42 -8.30
CA ALA A 9 47.77 4.86 -9.24
C ALA A 9 47.22 3.51 -8.76
N LEU A 10 48.06 2.65 -8.19
CA LEU A 10 47.64 1.37 -7.59
C LEU A 10 46.74 1.57 -6.38
N LEU A 11 47.05 2.55 -5.53
CA LEU A 11 46.24 2.88 -4.36
C LEU A 11 44.86 3.41 -4.77
N ALA A 12 44.81 4.29 -5.78
CA ALA A 12 43.55 4.80 -6.32
C ALA A 12 42.71 3.69 -6.96
N LEU A 13 43.34 2.77 -7.70
CA LEU A 13 42.65 1.62 -8.28
C LEU A 13 42.09 0.71 -7.19
N ALA A 14 42.86 0.42 -6.15
CA ALA A 14 42.41 -0.38 -5.01
C ALA A 14 41.23 0.28 -4.28
N LEU A 15 41.29 1.59 -4.03
CA LEU A 15 40.19 2.35 -3.42
C LEU A 15 38.91 2.32 -4.28
N THR A 16 39.06 2.45 -5.60
CA THR A 16 37.93 2.39 -6.54
C THR A 16 37.31 0.99 -6.57
N VAL A 17 38.15 -0.05 -6.52
CA VAL A 17 37.69 -1.43 -6.45
C VAL A 17 36.98 -1.69 -5.11
N PHE A 18 37.54 -1.25 -3.99
CA PHE A 18 36.88 -1.35 -2.67
C PHE A 18 35.56 -0.57 -2.63
N SER A 19 35.48 0.63 -3.21
CA SER A 19 34.22 1.38 -3.26
C SER A 19 33.16 0.68 -4.11
N LEU A 20 33.56 0.05 -5.23
CA LEU A 20 32.66 -0.74 -6.07
C LEU A 20 32.21 -2.04 -5.41
N PHE A 21 33.02 -2.63 -4.53
CA PHE A 21 32.65 -3.80 -3.71
C PHE A 21 31.87 -3.42 -2.44
N SER A 22 32.01 -2.19 -1.93
CA SER A 22 31.22 -1.66 -0.81
C SER A 22 29.87 -1.08 -1.23
N CYS A 23 29.65 -0.79 -2.52
CA CYS A 23 28.31 -0.55 -3.03
C CYS A 23 27.52 -1.85 -2.96
N ASP A 24 26.69 -1.98 -1.93
CA ASP A 24 25.84 -3.15 -1.69
C ASP A 24 24.95 -3.43 -2.90
N ARG A 25 25.35 -4.44 -3.69
CA ARG A 25 24.73 -4.91 -4.94
C ARG A 25 23.49 -5.77 -4.72
N ARG A 26 23.07 -5.95 -3.47
CA ARG A 26 21.80 -6.59 -3.14
C ARG A 26 20.63 -5.89 -3.83
N ASN A 27 19.70 -6.68 -4.36
CA ASN A 27 18.44 -6.14 -4.87
C ASN A 27 17.73 -5.41 -3.70
N GLY A 28 16.91 -4.40 -3.98
CA GLY A 28 16.22 -3.64 -2.91
C GLY A 28 15.50 -4.56 -1.92
N GLU A 29 14.83 -5.57 -2.47
CA GLU A 29 14.14 -6.64 -1.74
C GLU A 29 15.04 -7.41 -0.75
N ASP A 30 16.27 -7.77 -1.17
CA ASP A 30 17.22 -8.51 -0.32
C ASP A 30 17.69 -7.65 0.87
N LYS A 31 17.73 -6.32 0.70
CA LYS A 31 18.08 -5.38 1.77
C LYS A 31 16.96 -5.30 2.80
N PHE A 32 15.72 -5.14 2.36
CA PHE A 32 14.57 -5.12 3.27
C PHE A 32 14.44 -6.44 4.05
N GLN A 33 14.60 -7.58 3.39
CA GLN A 33 14.57 -8.87 4.07
C GLN A 33 15.69 -9.00 5.11
N ALA A 34 16.89 -8.50 4.82
CA ALA A 34 18.01 -8.51 5.76
C ALA A 34 17.74 -7.62 6.99
N GLU A 35 17.16 -6.44 6.81
CA GLU A 35 16.81 -5.53 7.90
C GLU A 35 15.69 -6.10 8.79
N ILE A 36 14.66 -6.72 8.21
CA ILE A 36 13.63 -7.43 8.99
C ILE A 36 14.27 -8.54 9.82
N ARG A 37 15.18 -9.33 9.22
CA ARG A 37 15.89 -10.37 9.97
C ARG A 37 16.72 -9.78 11.11
N TYR A 38 17.45 -8.69 10.84
CA TYR A 38 18.23 -8.00 11.87
C TYR A 38 17.34 -7.53 13.02
N PHE A 39 16.24 -6.84 12.70
CA PHE A 39 15.24 -6.39 13.65
C PHE A 39 14.72 -7.54 14.53
N ILE A 40 14.31 -8.66 13.93
CA ILE A 40 13.80 -9.84 14.67
C ILE A 40 14.87 -10.37 15.63
N LEU A 41 16.11 -10.53 15.16
CA LEU A 41 17.19 -11.12 15.97
C LEU A 41 17.68 -10.18 17.08
N GLU A 42 17.68 -8.87 16.86
CA GLU A 42 18.05 -7.87 17.88
C GLU A 42 17.06 -7.85 19.05
N HIS A 43 15.78 -8.10 18.79
CA HIS A 43 14.72 -8.12 19.81
C HIS A 43 14.62 -9.44 20.59
N LEU A 44 15.44 -10.45 20.24
CA LEU A 44 15.42 -11.76 20.88
C LEU A 44 16.69 -11.94 21.73
N GLU A 45 16.50 -12.26 23.01
CA GLU A 45 17.62 -12.64 23.88
C GLU A 45 18.07 -14.07 23.54
N ASN A 46 19.32 -14.21 23.04
CA ASN A 46 20.09 -15.45 22.75
C ASN A 46 20.10 -15.96 21.29
N ASP A 47 21.05 -16.88 21.00
CA ASP A 47 21.32 -17.56 19.71
C ASP A 47 20.09 -18.35 19.18
N ILE A 48 19.09 -17.64 18.70
CA ILE A 48 17.90 -18.21 18.07
C ILE A 48 18.19 -18.46 16.58
N ALA A 49 17.98 -19.71 16.15
CA ALA A 49 18.06 -20.06 14.75
C ALA A 49 16.84 -19.49 14.01
N TYR A 50 17.08 -18.49 13.17
CA TYR A 50 16.07 -17.90 12.28
C TYR A 50 16.04 -18.62 10.94
N ASN A 51 14.84 -18.99 10.49
CA ASN A 51 14.59 -19.61 9.19
C ASN A 51 13.48 -18.85 8.44
N PRO A 52 13.78 -18.13 7.35
CA PRO A 52 12.77 -17.47 6.53
C PRO A 52 12.01 -18.50 5.68
N ILE A 53 10.69 -18.39 5.63
CA ILE A 53 9.81 -19.28 4.86
C ILE A 53 9.29 -18.56 3.62
N ARG A 54 8.70 -17.38 3.80
CA ARG A 54 8.12 -16.57 2.73
C ARG A 54 8.40 -15.10 2.98
N PHE A 55 8.75 -14.39 1.93
CA PHE A 55 8.91 -12.94 1.96
C PHE A 55 8.21 -12.38 0.72
N GLN A 56 7.24 -11.51 0.93
CA GLN A 56 6.46 -10.94 -0.17
C GLN A 56 6.08 -9.49 0.12
N ARG A 57 6.31 -8.61 -0.86
CA ARG A 57 5.84 -7.24 -0.80
C ARG A 57 4.32 -7.17 -0.86
N ILE A 58 3.74 -6.34 -0.01
CA ILE A 58 2.33 -5.98 -0.03
C ILE A 58 2.22 -4.76 -0.94
N ASP A 59 1.91 -5.00 -2.22
CA ASP A 59 1.69 -4.00 -3.25
C ASP A 59 0.29 -4.16 -3.88
N ASN A 60 -0.03 -3.32 -4.87
CA ASN A 60 -1.32 -3.43 -5.59
C ASN A 60 -1.56 -4.82 -6.18
N ASN A 61 -0.52 -5.51 -6.67
CA ASN A 61 -0.67 -6.85 -7.25
C ASN A 61 -0.98 -7.89 -6.17
N PHE A 62 -0.32 -7.80 -5.02
CA PHE A 62 -0.59 -8.63 -3.86
C PHE A 62 -2.05 -8.49 -3.42
N LEU A 63 -2.51 -7.25 -3.20
CA LEU A 63 -3.87 -7.01 -2.74
C LEU A 63 -4.91 -7.35 -3.80
N SER A 64 -4.62 -7.11 -5.08
CA SER A 64 -5.53 -7.48 -6.18
C SER A 64 -5.70 -8.98 -6.36
N SER A 65 -4.83 -9.81 -5.75
CA SER A 65 -5.00 -11.26 -5.74
C SER A 65 -6.08 -11.74 -4.76
N ASP A 66 -6.53 -10.89 -3.82
CA ASP A 66 -7.61 -11.19 -2.91
C ASP A 66 -8.97 -10.93 -3.58
N VAL A 67 -9.68 -12.02 -3.91
CA VAL A 67 -10.99 -11.98 -4.57
C VAL A 67 -12.04 -11.26 -3.73
N ALA A 68 -12.02 -11.41 -2.41
CA ALA A 68 -13.00 -10.77 -1.55
C ALA A 68 -12.78 -9.26 -1.53
N LEU A 69 -11.54 -8.82 -1.37
CA LEU A 69 -11.16 -7.40 -1.42
C LEU A 69 -11.56 -6.77 -2.76
N MET A 70 -11.24 -7.44 -3.88
CA MET A 70 -11.56 -6.95 -5.22
C MET A 70 -13.07 -6.90 -5.49
N THR A 71 -13.84 -7.82 -4.93
CA THR A 71 -15.31 -7.78 -5.01
C THR A 71 -15.87 -6.52 -4.37
N SER A 72 -15.34 -6.13 -3.20
CA SER A 72 -15.75 -4.89 -2.53
C SER A 72 -15.33 -3.64 -3.29
N VAL A 73 -14.14 -3.63 -3.89
CA VAL A 73 -13.68 -2.52 -4.75
C VAL A 73 -14.60 -2.33 -5.96
N LEU A 74 -14.97 -3.43 -6.63
CA LEU A 74 -15.93 -3.41 -7.74
C LEU A 74 -17.30 -2.87 -7.31
N ALA A 75 -17.80 -3.29 -6.15
CA ALA A 75 -19.05 -2.78 -5.62
C ALA A 75 -18.98 -1.27 -5.32
N ILE A 76 -17.86 -0.76 -4.83
CA ILE A 76 -17.63 0.69 -4.71
C ILE A 76 -17.71 1.37 -6.09
N GLN A 77 -17.08 0.80 -7.13
CA GLN A 77 -17.16 1.35 -8.49
C GLN A 77 -18.61 1.45 -9.00
N ASP A 78 -19.40 0.40 -8.81
CA ASP A 78 -20.81 0.39 -9.21
C ASP A 78 -21.64 1.42 -8.44
N THR A 79 -21.39 1.57 -7.13
CA THR A 79 -22.08 2.58 -6.32
C THR A 79 -21.71 3.99 -6.76
N VAL A 80 -20.44 4.29 -7.02
CA VAL A 80 -19.99 5.61 -7.52
C VAL A 80 -20.60 5.91 -8.88
N ARG A 81 -20.58 4.94 -9.81
CA ARG A 81 -21.22 5.08 -11.13
C ARG A 81 -22.71 5.40 -11.00
N THR A 82 -23.41 4.69 -10.12
CA THR A 82 -24.84 4.90 -9.88
C THR A 82 -25.11 6.26 -9.25
N LYS A 83 -24.29 6.68 -8.27
CA LYS A 83 -24.42 7.99 -7.64
C LYS A 83 -24.22 9.14 -8.62
N LEU A 84 -23.26 9.04 -9.55
CA LEU A 84 -23.04 10.05 -10.59
C LEU A 84 -24.26 10.16 -11.51
N ASN A 85 -24.82 9.03 -11.97
CA ASN A 85 -26.02 9.02 -12.79
C ASN A 85 -27.20 9.67 -12.06
N LEU A 86 -27.42 9.32 -10.79
CA LEU A 86 -28.46 9.95 -9.97
C LEU A 86 -28.21 11.45 -9.79
N ALA A 87 -26.97 11.89 -9.61
CA ALA A 87 -26.64 13.30 -9.48
C ALA A 87 -26.90 14.08 -10.79
N LEU A 88 -26.65 13.45 -11.95
CA LEU A 88 -26.97 14.01 -13.27
C LEU A 88 -28.47 14.23 -13.47
N ASP A 89 -29.33 13.35 -12.93
CA ASP A 89 -30.79 13.55 -12.96
C ASP A 89 -31.23 14.84 -12.24
N TYR A 90 -30.41 15.31 -11.29
CA TYR A 90 -30.59 16.60 -10.62
C TYR A 90 -29.79 17.75 -11.26
N SER A 91 -29.28 17.56 -12.47
CA SER A 91 -28.44 18.52 -13.19
C SER A 91 -27.16 18.91 -12.42
N VAL A 92 -26.57 17.97 -11.69
CA VAL A 92 -25.23 18.10 -11.11
C VAL A 92 -24.23 17.47 -12.07
N VAL A 93 -23.45 18.31 -12.76
CA VAL A 93 -22.32 17.84 -13.57
C VAL A 93 -21.11 17.76 -12.65
N PHE A 94 -20.59 16.56 -12.44
CA PHE A 94 -19.41 16.30 -11.62
C PHE A 94 -18.31 15.71 -12.49
N GLU A 95 -17.26 16.49 -12.73
CA GLU A 95 -16.12 16.07 -13.53
C GLU A 95 -14.91 15.87 -12.63
N SER A 96 -14.42 14.64 -12.59
CA SER A 96 -13.22 14.28 -11.85
C SER A 96 -12.39 13.32 -12.70
N PRO A 97 -11.17 13.72 -13.12
CA PRO A 97 -10.28 12.83 -13.85
C PRO A 97 -10.02 11.52 -13.12
N LEU A 98 -9.94 11.57 -11.78
CA LEU A 98 -9.73 10.40 -10.95
C LEU A 98 -10.93 9.45 -10.99
N ILE A 99 -12.15 9.97 -10.81
CA ILE A 99 -13.36 9.16 -10.95
C ILE A 99 -13.42 8.54 -12.34
N ASN A 100 -13.14 9.32 -13.39
CA ASN A 100 -13.17 8.80 -14.77
C ASN A 100 -12.17 7.67 -14.97
N THR A 101 -10.94 7.83 -14.47
CA THR A 101 -9.92 6.76 -14.46
C THR A 101 -10.44 5.55 -13.68
N PHE A 102 -10.93 5.75 -12.46
CA PHE A 102 -11.43 4.69 -11.60
C PHE A 102 -12.60 3.91 -12.22
N LEU A 103 -13.53 4.60 -12.89
CA LEU A 103 -14.68 3.98 -13.57
C LEU A 103 -14.32 3.30 -14.90
N SER A 104 -13.17 3.63 -15.49
CA SER A 104 -12.67 3.07 -16.75
C SER A 104 -11.87 1.77 -16.59
N MET A 105 -11.39 1.49 -15.38
CA MET A 105 -10.69 0.24 -15.06
C MET A 105 -11.71 -0.89 -14.95
N GLU A 106 -11.78 -1.77 -15.95
CA GLU A 106 -12.73 -2.90 -15.92
C GLU A 106 -12.24 -4.06 -15.05
N ASN A 107 -10.92 -4.26 -14.85
CA ASN A 107 -10.37 -5.41 -14.11
C ASN A 107 -8.97 -5.17 -13.47
N SER A 108 -8.46 -3.93 -13.47
CA SER A 108 -7.10 -3.61 -13.02
C SER A 108 -7.13 -2.44 -12.05
N PHE A 109 -7.85 -2.63 -10.94
CA PHE A 109 -8.02 -1.56 -9.96
C PHE A 109 -6.73 -1.36 -9.18
N GLU A 110 -6.26 -0.12 -9.14
CA GLU A 110 -5.22 0.30 -8.23
C GLU A 110 -5.89 0.61 -6.89
N ILE A 111 -5.84 -0.36 -5.97
CA ILE A 111 -6.41 -0.24 -4.62
C ILE A 111 -5.82 0.97 -3.89
N ASP A 112 -4.57 1.30 -4.20
CA ASP A 112 -3.87 2.51 -3.75
C ASP A 112 -4.64 3.83 -3.97
N LEU A 113 -5.59 3.87 -4.92
CA LEU A 113 -6.39 5.08 -5.20
C LEU A 113 -7.69 5.17 -4.39
N ILE A 114 -7.95 4.23 -3.47
CA ILE A 114 -9.22 4.15 -2.75
C ILE A 114 -9.45 5.36 -1.83
N ASP A 115 -8.40 5.89 -1.22
CA ASP A 115 -8.46 7.05 -0.33
C ASP A 115 -8.79 8.33 -1.10
N GLU A 116 -8.20 8.52 -2.27
CA GLU A 116 -8.52 9.59 -3.20
C GLU A 116 -9.98 9.49 -3.68
N LEU A 117 -10.47 8.28 -3.94
CA LEU A 117 -11.87 8.05 -4.31
C LEU A 117 -12.85 8.41 -3.19
N ILE A 118 -12.51 8.13 -1.92
CA ILE A 118 -13.33 8.58 -0.78
C ILE A 118 -13.50 10.10 -0.81
N MET A 119 -12.41 10.82 -1.07
CA MET A 119 -12.44 12.29 -1.16
C MET A 119 -13.31 12.77 -2.31
N GLU A 120 -13.21 12.14 -3.48
CA GLU A 120 -14.05 12.44 -4.63
C GLU A 120 -15.55 12.13 -4.37
N ASN A 121 -15.84 11.05 -3.67
CA ASN A 121 -17.19 10.68 -3.27
C ASN A 121 -17.81 11.73 -2.31
N ILE A 122 -17.03 12.27 -1.38
CA ILE A 122 -17.45 13.36 -0.48
C ILE A 122 -17.71 14.64 -1.28
N LYS A 123 -16.88 14.95 -2.28
CA LYS A 123 -17.09 16.13 -3.16
C LYS A 123 -18.39 15.99 -3.96
N LEU A 124 -18.69 14.80 -4.49
CA LEU A 124 -19.95 14.52 -5.18
C LEU A 124 -21.16 14.75 -4.26
N ASP A 125 -21.11 14.23 -3.03
CA ASP A 125 -22.17 14.44 -2.04
C ASP A 125 -22.39 15.92 -1.73
N ASN A 126 -21.31 16.69 -1.58
CA ASN A 126 -21.38 18.12 -1.33
C ASN A 126 -21.95 18.90 -2.53
N ALA A 127 -21.62 18.50 -3.76
CA ALA A 127 -22.18 19.11 -4.97
C ALA A 127 -23.70 18.88 -5.05
N LEU A 128 -24.15 17.65 -4.79
CA LEU A 128 -25.58 17.33 -4.74
C LEU A 128 -26.29 18.09 -3.61
N LYS A 129 -25.68 18.14 -2.43
CA LYS A 129 -26.16 18.91 -1.27
C LYS A 129 -26.39 20.38 -1.64
N ALA A 130 -25.41 21.00 -2.29
CA ALA A 130 -25.48 22.40 -2.71
C ALA A 130 -26.59 22.63 -3.75
N LYS A 131 -26.74 21.71 -4.72
CA LYS A 131 -27.77 21.80 -5.76
C LYS A 131 -29.18 21.71 -5.19
N LEU A 132 -29.41 20.72 -4.32
CA LEU A 132 -30.72 20.47 -3.73
C LEU A 132 -31.05 21.43 -2.58
N LYS A 133 -30.05 22.10 -1.99
CA LYS A 133 -30.19 22.93 -0.78
C LYS A 133 -30.78 22.17 0.40
N VAL A 134 -30.42 20.89 0.52
CA VAL A 134 -30.90 19.99 1.58
C VAL A 134 -29.72 19.44 2.39
N ASN A 135 -30.00 18.75 3.49
CA ASN A 135 -28.98 17.99 4.21
C ASN A 135 -28.82 16.58 3.63
N GLN A 136 -27.74 15.86 3.97
CA GLN A 136 -27.53 14.48 3.50
C GLN A 136 -28.66 13.53 3.90
N LYS A 137 -29.22 13.68 5.10
CA LYS A 137 -30.35 12.87 5.58
C LYS A 137 -31.62 13.01 4.74
N THR A 138 -31.71 14.08 3.96
CA THR A 138 -32.83 14.43 3.08
C THR A 138 -32.53 14.16 1.60
N PHE A 139 -31.42 13.49 1.29
CA PHE A 139 -31.17 13.00 -0.06
C PHE A 139 -32.25 12.01 -0.51
N PRO A 140 -32.50 11.91 -1.83
CA PRO A 140 -33.37 10.88 -2.39
C PRO A 140 -33.01 9.50 -1.85
N GLU A 141 -34.02 8.68 -1.59
CA GLU A 141 -33.82 7.35 -1.00
C GLU A 141 -32.85 6.49 -1.82
N SER A 142 -33.00 6.47 -3.15
CA SER A 142 -32.10 5.79 -4.07
C SER A 142 -30.64 6.19 -3.86
N TYR A 143 -30.37 7.49 -3.71
CA TYR A 143 -29.02 8.00 -3.47
C TYR A 143 -28.51 7.62 -2.08
N ARG A 144 -29.35 7.67 -1.04
CA ARG A 144 -28.98 7.25 0.32
C ARG A 144 -28.66 5.76 0.39
N THR A 145 -29.38 4.91 -0.33
CA THR A 145 -29.08 3.48 -0.45
C THR A 145 -27.69 3.27 -1.05
N GLN A 146 -27.33 3.99 -2.11
CA GLN A 146 -25.99 3.90 -2.70
C GLN A 146 -24.90 4.42 -1.76
N GLN A 147 -25.17 5.48 -0.99
CA GLN A 147 -24.24 5.97 0.02
C GLN A 147 -24.00 4.95 1.14
N GLN A 148 -25.05 4.24 1.56
CA GLN A 148 -24.92 3.18 2.56
C GLN A 148 -24.07 2.03 1.99
N LEU A 149 -24.38 1.56 0.79
CA LEU A 149 -23.60 0.51 0.12
C LEU A 149 -22.12 0.90 -0.02
N PHE A 150 -21.82 2.13 -0.46
CA PHE A 150 -20.44 2.62 -0.51
C PHE A 150 -19.75 2.53 0.85
N THR A 151 -20.44 2.92 1.93
CA THR A 151 -19.88 2.92 3.29
C THR A 151 -19.65 1.50 3.80
N ASP A 152 -20.58 0.59 3.53
CA ASP A 152 -20.47 -0.82 3.92
C ASP A 152 -19.30 -1.49 3.19
N GLN A 153 -19.16 -1.28 1.88
CA GLN A 153 -18.04 -1.83 1.11
C GLN A 153 -16.69 -1.23 1.51
N LEU A 154 -16.65 0.06 1.85
CA LEU A 154 -15.43 0.68 2.37
C LEU A 154 -15.02 0.09 3.72
N LEU A 155 -16.00 -0.22 4.58
CA LEU A 155 -15.74 -0.91 5.85
C LEU A 155 -15.14 -2.30 5.60
N ASP A 156 -15.69 -3.07 4.65
CA ASP A 156 -15.18 -4.38 4.28
C ASP A 156 -13.73 -4.30 3.76
N ILE A 157 -13.44 -3.35 2.86
CA ILE A 157 -12.08 -3.06 2.37
C ILE A 157 -11.16 -2.71 3.54
N ASN A 158 -11.56 -1.78 4.41
CA ASN A 158 -10.72 -1.36 5.52
C ASN A 158 -10.45 -2.50 6.51
N ASN A 159 -11.42 -3.36 6.76
CA ASN A 159 -11.24 -4.55 7.59
C ASN A 159 -10.21 -5.51 6.98
N ALA A 160 -10.31 -5.79 5.68
CA ALA A 160 -9.35 -6.63 4.97
C ALA A 160 -7.93 -6.02 4.99
N LEU A 161 -7.81 -4.72 4.70
CA LEU A 161 -6.54 -4.00 4.76
C LEU A 161 -5.93 -3.97 6.16
N SER A 162 -6.75 -3.88 7.22
CA SER A 162 -6.28 -3.85 8.60
C SER A 162 -5.55 -5.13 9.02
N TYR A 163 -5.83 -6.26 8.38
CA TYR A 163 -5.08 -7.49 8.57
C TYR A 163 -3.59 -7.27 8.24
N PHE A 164 -3.33 -6.46 7.21
CA PHE A 164 -2.00 -6.08 6.73
C PHE A 164 -1.45 -4.79 7.35
N ASN A 165 -2.02 -4.31 8.46
CA ASN A 165 -1.67 -3.02 9.07
C ASN A 165 -1.85 -1.81 8.12
N LEU A 166 -2.73 -1.95 7.13
CA LEU A 166 -3.08 -0.91 6.16
C LEU A 166 -4.45 -0.30 6.49
N SER A 167 -4.72 0.89 5.97
CA SER A 167 -5.99 1.60 6.13
C SER A 167 -6.49 2.11 4.78
N ALA A 168 -7.78 1.92 4.50
CA ALA A 168 -8.40 2.45 3.28
C ALA A 168 -8.44 3.99 3.24
N TYR A 169 -8.19 4.64 4.37
CA TYR A 169 -8.22 6.10 4.48
C TYR A 169 -6.87 6.75 4.20
N HIS A 170 -5.77 6.01 4.42
CA HIS A 170 -4.38 6.45 4.27
C HIS A 170 -3.58 5.29 3.70
N LEU A 171 -3.72 5.05 2.40
CA LEU A 171 -3.04 3.97 1.69
C LEU A 171 -1.96 4.58 0.79
N ASP A 172 -0.73 4.10 0.92
CA ASP A 172 0.37 4.44 0.00
C ASP A 172 1.18 3.17 -0.27
N LEU A 173 0.95 2.57 -1.42
CA LEU A 173 1.62 1.38 -1.93
C LEU A 173 2.68 1.74 -2.99
N SER A 174 2.89 3.04 -3.24
CA SER A 174 3.88 3.51 -4.23
C SER A 174 5.30 3.09 -3.87
N GLY A 175 5.56 2.80 -2.59
CA GLY A 175 6.88 2.45 -2.08
C GLY A 175 7.81 3.64 -1.91
N LYS A 176 7.32 4.89 -2.05
CA LYS A 176 8.18 6.08 -1.98
C LYS A 176 8.63 6.40 -0.55
N ALA A 177 7.69 6.46 0.40
CA ALA A 177 7.99 6.80 1.79
C ALA A 177 8.25 5.54 2.64
N SER A 178 7.33 4.58 2.55
CA SER A 178 7.46 3.28 3.19
C SER A 178 7.05 2.16 2.24
N THR A 179 7.42 0.94 2.60
CA THR A 179 7.04 -0.29 1.91
C THR A 179 6.61 -1.34 2.92
N PHE A 180 5.64 -2.15 2.52
CA PHE A 180 5.01 -3.14 3.38
C PHE A 180 5.37 -4.56 2.92
N TYR A 181 5.63 -5.45 3.87
CA TYR A 181 6.02 -6.82 3.59
C TYR A 181 5.28 -7.79 4.49
N LEU A 182 4.79 -8.87 3.88
CA LEU A 182 4.38 -10.09 4.56
C LEU A 182 5.61 -10.99 4.68
N HIS A 183 5.98 -11.33 5.90
CA HIS A 183 7.14 -12.16 6.19
C HIS A 183 6.76 -13.33 7.10
N GLU A 184 6.94 -14.55 6.59
CA GLU A 184 6.72 -15.79 7.32
C GLU A 184 8.07 -16.41 7.69
N TYR A 185 8.25 -16.78 8.96
CA TYR A 185 9.51 -17.31 9.47
C TYR A 185 9.31 -18.26 10.65
N GLN A 186 10.36 -19.00 10.96
CA GLN A 186 10.45 -19.84 12.16
C GLN A 186 11.64 -19.40 13.01
N LEU A 187 11.45 -19.54 14.32
CA LEU A 187 12.49 -19.39 15.32
C LEU A 187 12.72 -20.75 15.98
N ASN A 188 13.97 -21.24 16.01
CA ASN A 188 14.35 -22.54 16.60
C ASN A 188 13.50 -23.74 16.12
N GLN A 189 13.09 -23.73 14.84
CA GLN A 189 12.21 -24.77 14.26
C GLN A 189 10.86 -24.92 14.98
N ALA A 190 10.39 -23.86 15.64
CA ALA A 190 9.07 -23.80 16.25
C ALA A 190 7.96 -23.57 15.19
N GLN A 191 6.78 -23.14 15.65
CA GLN A 191 5.66 -22.78 14.76
C GLN A 191 6.03 -21.62 13.83
N ASN A 192 5.39 -21.59 12.66
CA ASN A 192 5.51 -20.48 11.73
C ASN A 192 4.89 -19.24 12.36
N ILE A 193 5.65 -18.15 12.34
CA ILE A 193 5.19 -16.81 12.69
C ILE A 193 5.02 -16.08 11.37
N THR A 194 3.87 -15.46 11.18
CA THR A 194 3.63 -14.57 10.05
C THR A 194 3.48 -13.16 10.60
N THR A 195 4.27 -12.25 10.08
CA THR A 195 4.32 -10.87 10.54
C THR A 195 4.29 -9.94 9.34
N VAL A 196 3.53 -8.87 9.48
CA VAL A 196 3.53 -7.78 8.52
C VAL A 196 4.46 -6.70 9.03
N PHE A 197 5.38 -6.26 8.17
CA PHE A 197 6.35 -5.20 8.47
C PHE A 197 6.12 -4.00 7.56
N GLU A 198 6.25 -2.82 8.13
CA GLU A 198 6.41 -1.57 7.41
C GLU A 198 7.83 -1.07 7.59
N LEU A 199 8.51 -0.74 6.49
CA LEU A 199 9.87 -0.23 6.50
C LEU A 199 9.95 1.10 5.79
N ASN A 200 10.80 1.99 6.29
CA ASN A 200 11.14 3.22 5.58
C ASN A 200 11.95 2.88 4.32
N THR A 201 11.58 3.43 3.16
CA THR A 201 12.25 3.11 1.90
C THR A 201 13.69 3.64 1.85
N GLU A 202 13.98 4.76 2.53
CA GLU A 202 15.29 5.42 2.51
C GLU A 202 16.22 4.91 3.62
N SER A 203 15.76 4.87 4.88
CA SER A 203 16.58 4.45 6.03
C SER A 203 16.61 2.94 6.22
N LEU A 204 15.67 2.20 5.61
CA LEU A 204 15.44 0.76 5.79
C LEU A 204 15.01 0.36 7.21
N GLU A 205 14.77 1.34 8.09
CA GLU A 205 14.32 1.07 9.46
C GLU A 205 12.91 0.49 9.46
N VAL A 206 12.68 -0.49 10.36
CA VAL A 206 11.33 -1.00 10.64
C VAL A 206 10.55 0.07 11.38
N LEU A 207 9.51 0.60 10.73
CA LEU A 207 8.63 1.64 11.27
C LEU A 207 7.53 1.03 12.14
N SER A 208 6.95 -0.07 11.68
CA SER A 208 5.90 -0.79 12.39
C SER A 208 5.90 -2.27 12.04
N PHE A 209 5.36 -3.10 12.93
CA PHE A 209 5.17 -4.53 12.68
C PHE A 209 3.94 -5.07 13.41
N LYS A 210 3.35 -6.14 12.87
CA LYS A 210 2.16 -6.80 13.42
C LYS A 210 2.17 -8.29 13.12
N ASP A 211 2.14 -9.11 14.16
CA ASP A 211 1.95 -10.56 14.03
C ASP A 211 0.48 -10.88 13.69
N ILE A 212 0.27 -11.91 12.86
CA ILE A 212 -1.06 -12.33 12.36
C ILE A 212 -1.33 -13.82 12.53
#